data_AF-A0A8J2SYD2-F1
#
_entry.id   AF-A0A8J2SYD2-F1
#
_cell.length_a   1.000
_cell.length_b   1.000
_cell.length_c   1.000
_cell.angle_alpha   90.00
_cell.angle_beta   90.00
_cell.angle_gamma   90.00
#
_symmetry.space_group_name_H-M   'P 1'
#
loop_
_entity.id
_entity.type
_entity.pdbx_description
1 polymer ?
#
loop_
_entity_poly.entity_id
_entity_poly.type
_entity_poly.pdbx_seq_one_letter_code
_entity_poly.pdbx_strand_id
1 'polypeptide(L)'
;MESKNDAHEPNRDTKDEPAPPLAPTLKIVAKQFLARRAALGEAALDCDGIECLYGDFVEENADEFEGFDPSDGSGNDHGLKALHEEFLALFTKDVEGALASSDLTLEDFVKDVEEARRDGLEARWDALEAATAVWFCEACWAALDLAQFAETMREAAQRQRRVLDRKRAFRLLRRGAK
;
A
#
# COMPACT_ATOMS: atom_id res chain seq x y z
N MET A 1 -18.08 31.26 46.63
CA MET A 1 -18.81 30.00 46.84
C MET A 1 -19.88 29.94 45.75
N GLU A 2 -19.52 29.78 44.47
CA GLU A 2 -18.90 28.58 43.85
C GLU A 2 -19.71 27.33 44.22
N SER A 3 -20.28 26.53 43.32
CA SER A 3 -20.08 26.35 41.88
C SER A 3 -21.37 25.80 41.28
N LYS A 4 -21.76 26.24 40.08
CA LYS A 4 -22.58 25.45 39.18
C LYS A 4 -21.65 24.93 38.10
N ASN A 5 -21.35 23.63 38.17
CA ASN A 5 -20.71 22.90 37.09
C ASN A 5 -21.74 22.76 35.98
N ASP A 6 -21.76 23.70 35.04
CA ASP A 6 -22.33 23.46 33.72
C ASP A 6 -21.40 22.47 33.01
N ALA A 7 -21.85 21.22 32.92
CA ALA A 7 -21.22 20.20 32.13
C ALA A 7 -21.18 20.68 30.68
N HIS A 8 -19.99 21.02 30.21
CA HIS A 8 -19.72 21.27 28.81
C HIS A 8 -19.80 19.90 28.10
N GLU A 9 -20.98 19.57 27.57
CA GLU A 9 -21.10 18.47 26.60
C GLU A 9 -20.15 18.79 25.43
N PRO A 10 -19.21 17.89 25.06
CA PRO A 10 -18.45 18.09 23.85
C PRO A 10 -19.42 17.98 22.68
N ASN A 11 -19.60 19.12 22.02
CA ASN A 11 -20.39 19.32 20.83
C ASN A 11 -20.02 18.25 19.77
N ARG A 12 -20.79 17.15 19.70
CA ARG A 12 -20.68 16.09 18.68
C ARG A 12 -21.39 16.49 17.40
N ASP A 13 -21.06 17.69 16.92
CA ASP A 13 -21.44 18.19 15.60
C ASP A 13 -20.16 18.44 14.78
N THR A 14 -19.32 17.41 14.64
CA THR A 14 -18.46 17.31 13.44
C THR A 14 -19.38 16.99 12.28
N LYS A 15 -19.95 18.08 11.73
CA LYS A 15 -20.62 18.14 10.44
C LYS A 15 -19.88 17.30 9.41
N ASP A 16 -20.65 16.70 8.50
CA ASP A 16 -20.26 16.23 7.17
C ASP A 16 -19.44 17.29 6.41
N GLU A 17 -18.21 17.54 6.84
CA GLU A 17 -17.26 18.33 6.08
C GLU A 17 -16.80 17.42 4.95
N PRO A 18 -17.04 17.79 3.67
CA PRO A 18 -16.68 16.92 2.56
C PRO A 18 -15.18 16.65 2.64
N ALA A 19 -14.81 15.36 2.54
CA ALA A 19 -13.42 14.94 2.55
C ALA A 19 -12.62 15.84 1.61
N PRO A 20 -11.47 16.37 2.06
CA PRO A 20 -10.74 17.32 1.25
C PRO A 20 -10.38 16.67 -0.10
N PRO A 21 -10.39 17.43 -1.20
CA PRO A 21 -10.12 16.85 -2.51
C PRO A 21 -8.73 16.21 -2.53
N LEU A 22 -8.65 14.99 -3.06
CA LEU A 22 -7.38 14.31 -3.30
C LEU A 22 -6.43 15.21 -4.12
N ALA A 23 -5.16 15.22 -3.72
CA ALA A 23 -4.13 16.00 -4.37
C ALA A 23 -3.92 15.57 -5.84
N PRO A 24 -3.54 16.49 -6.75
CA PRO A 24 -3.43 16.18 -8.17
C PRO A 24 -2.44 15.04 -8.50
N THR A 25 -1.30 14.98 -7.82
CA THR A 25 -0.29 13.94 -8.08
C THR A 25 -0.84 12.56 -7.71
N LEU A 26 -1.44 12.41 -6.52
CA LEU A 26 -2.05 11.17 -6.04
C LEU A 26 -3.11 10.67 -7.02
N LYS A 27 -3.96 11.56 -7.55
CA LYS A 27 -4.97 11.20 -8.56
C LYS A 27 -4.34 10.67 -9.85
N ILE A 28 -3.31 11.35 -10.36
CA ILE A 28 -2.65 10.99 -11.63
C ILE A 28 -1.95 9.64 -11.47
N VAL A 29 -1.11 9.52 -10.44
CA VAL A 29 -0.33 8.31 -10.18
C VAL A 29 -1.25 7.13 -9.94
N ALA A 30 -2.23 7.26 -9.04
CA ALA A 30 -3.12 6.15 -8.73
C ALA A 30 -3.94 5.70 -9.95
N LYS A 31 -4.39 6.64 -10.79
CA LYS A 31 -5.09 6.29 -12.04
C LYS A 31 -4.21 5.46 -12.98
N GLN A 32 -2.93 5.80 -13.11
CA GLN A 32 -1.99 5.04 -13.94
C GLN A 32 -1.72 3.66 -13.35
N PHE A 33 -1.55 3.57 -12.04
CA PHE A 33 -1.37 2.31 -11.32
C PHE A 33 -2.58 1.37 -11.46
N LEU A 34 -3.81 1.91 -11.37
CA LEU A 34 -5.03 1.16 -11.66
C LEU A 34 -5.11 0.69 -13.12
N ALA A 35 -4.74 1.56 -14.07
CA ALA A 35 -4.71 1.19 -15.49
C ALA A 35 -3.70 0.06 -15.77
N ARG A 36 -2.54 0.11 -15.12
CA ARG A 36 -1.52 -0.96 -15.18
C ARG A 36 -2.06 -2.26 -14.61
N ARG A 37 -2.68 -2.23 -13.42
CA ARG A 37 -3.32 -3.43 -12.83
C ARG A 37 -4.38 -4.01 -13.77
N ALA A 38 -5.23 -3.17 -14.36
CA ALA A 38 -6.25 -3.61 -15.32
C ALA A 38 -5.64 -4.26 -16.57
N ALA A 39 -4.47 -3.80 -17.02
CA ALA A 39 -3.76 -4.34 -18.18
C ALA A 39 -3.15 -5.75 -17.94
N LEU A 40 -3.00 -6.18 -16.69
CA LEU A 40 -2.51 -7.53 -16.35
C LEU A 40 -3.56 -8.64 -16.59
N GLY A 41 -4.82 -8.27 -16.86
CA GLY A 41 -5.87 -9.23 -17.24
C GLY A 41 -6.16 -10.28 -16.16
N GLU A 42 -6.32 -11.54 -16.56
CA GLU A 42 -6.65 -12.64 -15.63
C GLU A 42 -5.60 -12.86 -14.53
N ALA A 43 -4.34 -12.47 -14.76
CA ALA A 43 -3.29 -12.57 -13.75
C ALA A 43 -3.56 -11.65 -12.53
N ALA A 44 -4.25 -10.52 -12.74
CA ALA A 44 -4.62 -9.60 -11.66
C ALA A 44 -5.84 -10.06 -10.83
N LEU A 45 -6.58 -11.08 -11.29
CA LEU A 45 -7.75 -11.59 -10.56
C LEU A 45 -7.38 -12.50 -9.38
N ASP A 46 -6.14 -12.99 -9.35
CA ASP A 46 -5.64 -13.87 -8.32
C ASP A 46 -4.77 -13.14 -7.28
N CYS A 47 -4.58 -11.82 -7.44
CA CYS A 47 -3.82 -10.97 -6.52
C CYS A 47 -4.67 -9.77 -6.08
N ASP A 48 -4.59 -9.43 -4.80
CA ASP A 48 -5.39 -8.37 -4.19
C ASP A 48 -4.54 -7.22 -3.65
N GLY A 49 -3.22 -7.45 -3.51
CA GLY A 49 -2.27 -6.51 -2.95
C GLY A 49 -1.20 -6.03 -3.93
N ILE A 50 -0.13 -5.48 -3.35
CA ILE A 50 1.05 -4.96 -4.06
C ILE A 50 1.72 -6.01 -4.98
N GLU A 51 1.55 -7.29 -4.65
CA GLU A 51 2.02 -8.43 -5.46
C GLU A 51 1.40 -8.48 -6.86
N CYS A 52 0.32 -7.73 -7.13
CA CYS A 52 -0.17 -7.58 -8.49
C CYS A 52 0.81 -6.87 -9.43
N LEU A 53 1.48 -5.83 -8.96
CA LEU A 53 2.40 -5.05 -9.78
C LEU A 53 3.86 -5.45 -9.56
N TYR A 54 4.18 -5.90 -8.36
CA TYR A 54 5.54 -6.25 -7.95
C TYR A 54 5.65 -7.74 -7.57
N GLY A 55 4.82 -8.60 -8.17
CA GLY A 55 4.76 -10.02 -7.84
C GLY A 55 6.09 -10.75 -8.00
N ASP A 56 6.87 -10.42 -9.03
CA ASP A 56 8.21 -10.99 -9.24
C ASP A 56 9.15 -10.60 -8.10
N PHE A 57 9.16 -9.31 -7.71
CA PHE A 57 9.95 -8.81 -6.58
C PHE A 57 9.53 -9.47 -5.25
N VAL A 58 8.23 -9.64 -5.02
CA VAL A 58 7.71 -10.31 -3.82
C VAL A 58 8.09 -11.78 -3.81
N GLU A 59 7.98 -12.48 -4.94
CA GLU A 59 8.28 -13.91 -5.06
C GLU A 59 9.77 -14.20 -4.87
N GLU A 60 10.64 -13.41 -5.50
CA GLU A 60 12.10 -13.57 -5.43
C GLU A 60 12.65 -13.36 -4.01
N ASN A 61 11.94 -12.58 -3.19
CA ASN A 61 12.39 -12.18 -1.85
C ASN A 61 11.49 -12.68 -0.70
N ALA A 62 10.53 -13.56 -0.99
CA ALA A 62 9.51 -14.02 -0.03
C ALA A 62 10.11 -14.59 1.28
N ASP A 63 11.19 -15.36 1.18
CA ASP A 63 11.85 -15.99 2.34
C ASP A 63 12.45 -14.95 3.30
N GLU A 64 12.99 -13.84 2.76
CA GLU A 64 13.56 -12.74 3.55
C GLU A 64 12.46 -11.96 4.29
N PHE A 65 11.28 -11.81 3.67
CA PHE A 65 10.14 -11.14 4.30
C PHE A 65 9.45 -12.01 5.37
N GLU A 66 9.35 -13.33 5.18
CA GLU A 66 8.79 -14.25 6.18
C GLU A 66 9.67 -14.37 7.44
N GLY A 67 10.99 -14.23 7.28
CA GLY A 67 11.96 -14.29 8.38
C GLY A 67 12.03 -13.01 9.23
N PHE A 68 11.34 -11.93 8.84
CA PHE A 68 11.40 -10.65 9.53
C PHE A 68 10.40 -10.57 10.70
N ASP A 69 10.93 -10.41 11.92
CA ASP A 69 10.17 -10.00 13.10
C ASP A 69 10.59 -8.58 13.53
N PRO A 70 9.73 -7.56 13.37
CA PRO A 70 10.03 -6.19 13.79
C PRO A 70 10.25 -6.05 15.30
N SER A 71 9.87 -7.06 16.09
CA SER A 71 10.00 -7.09 17.55
C SER A 71 11.39 -7.49 18.04
N ASP A 72 12.21 -8.11 17.17
CA ASP A 72 13.39 -8.87 17.59
C ASP A 72 14.68 -8.03 17.66
N GLY A 73 14.63 -6.76 17.25
CA GLY A 73 15.65 -5.73 17.46
C GLY A 73 17.08 -6.06 17.00
N SER A 74 17.29 -7.18 16.29
CA SER A 74 18.59 -7.75 16.02
C SER A 74 18.68 -8.34 14.61
N GLY A 75 19.44 -7.66 13.75
CA GLY A 75 20.35 -8.35 12.84
C GLY A 75 20.00 -8.40 11.35
N ASN A 76 18.73 -8.29 10.92
CA ASN A 76 18.38 -8.36 9.49
C ASN A 76 18.11 -7.00 8.82
N ASP A 77 18.39 -5.90 9.53
CA ASP A 77 18.23 -4.53 9.03
C ASP A 77 18.96 -4.24 7.71
N HIS A 78 20.13 -4.85 7.49
CA HIS A 78 20.92 -4.58 6.27
C HIS A 78 20.31 -5.21 5.02
N GLY A 79 19.83 -6.45 5.10
CA GLY A 79 19.15 -7.11 3.99
C GLY A 79 17.82 -6.43 3.67
N LEU A 80 17.04 -6.11 4.72
CA LEU A 80 15.77 -5.42 4.54
C LEU A 80 15.93 -4.01 3.97
N LYS A 81 16.96 -3.25 4.39
CA LYS A 81 17.27 -1.93 3.80
C LYS A 81 17.64 -2.02 2.33
N ALA A 82 18.44 -3.02 1.94
CA ALA A 82 18.77 -3.22 0.53
C ALA A 82 17.52 -3.53 -0.31
N LEU A 83 16.64 -4.41 0.18
CA LEU A 83 15.36 -4.70 -0.47
C LEU A 83 14.44 -3.49 -0.51
N HIS A 84 14.46 -2.65 0.52
CA HIS A 84 13.70 -1.40 0.54
C HIS A 84 14.22 -0.42 -0.52
N GLU A 85 15.54 -0.29 -0.67
CA GLU A 85 16.15 0.53 -1.73
C GLU A 85 15.81 0.02 -3.14
N GLU A 86 15.79 -1.30 -3.34
CA GLU A 86 15.37 -1.92 -4.60
C GLU A 86 13.89 -1.65 -4.90
N PHE A 87 13.02 -1.82 -3.90
CA PHE A 87 11.61 -1.48 -4.02
C PHE A 87 11.41 0.01 -4.32
N LEU A 88 12.14 0.89 -3.64
CA LEU A 88 12.11 2.33 -3.89
C LEU A 88 12.49 2.64 -5.34
N ALA A 89 13.54 2.02 -5.87
CA ALA A 89 13.94 2.22 -7.26
C ALA A 89 12.84 1.79 -8.24
N LEU A 90 12.17 0.66 -8.00
CA LEU A 90 11.04 0.19 -8.81
C LEU A 90 9.84 1.14 -8.72
N PHE A 91 9.43 1.48 -7.50
CA PHE A 91 8.28 2.32 -7.23
C PHE A 91 8.47 3.74 -7.76
N THR A 92 9.64 4.36 -7.51
CA THR A 92 9.98 5.69 -8.01
C THR A 92 9.94 5.74 -9.53
N LYS A 93 10.54 4.76 -10.22
CA LYS A 93 10.50 4.70 -11.69
C LYS A 93 9.07 4.66 -12.22
N ASP A 94 8.20 3.92 -11.55
CA ASP A 94 6.80 3.80 -11.91
C ASP A 94 6.00 5.08 -11.65
N VAL A 95 6.28 5.77 -10.54
CA VAL A 95 5.71 7.09 -10.22
C VAL A 95 6.15 8.13 -11.24
N GLU A 96 7.44 8.21 -11.54
CA GLU A 96 7.99 9.11 -12.56
C GLU A 96 7.38 8.83 -13.94
N GLY A 97 7.22 7.55 -14.29
CA GLY A 97 6.53 7.16 -15.52
C GLY A 97 5.07 7.61 -15.55
N ALA A 98 4.37 7.53 -14.41
CA ALA A 98 2.99 8.01 -14.30
C ALA A 98 2.87 9.54 -14.41
N LEU A 99 3.89 10.27 -13.95
CA LEU A 99 3.95 11.74 -13.99
C LEU A 99 4.55 12.29 -15.29
N ALA A 100 5.15 11.46 -16.15
CA ALA A 100 5.90 11.88 -17.33
C ALA A 100 5.12 12.77 -18.33
N SER A 101 3.78 12.68 -18.33
CA SER A 101 2.90 13.51 -19.17
C SER A 101 2.28 14.71 -18.43
N SER A 102 2.77 15.03 -17.24
CA SER A 102 2.28 16.10 -16.37
C SER A 102 3.39 17.11 -16.08
N ASP A 103 3.03 18.31 -15.63
CA ASP A 103 4.00 19.32 -15.16
C ASP A 103 4.40 19.10 -13.68
N LEU A 104 4.04 17.96 -13.10
CA LEU A 104 4.27 17.62 -11.69
C LEU A 104 5.48 16.71 -11.54
N THR A 105 6.12 16.79 -10.38
CA THR A 105 7.38 16.09 -10.09
C THR A 105 7.22 14.97 -9.07
N LEU A 106 8.23 14.12 -8.97
CA LEU A 106 8.33 13.13 -7.89
C LEU A 106 8.30 13.79 -6.51
N GLU A 107 8.94 14.97 -6.37
CA GLU A 107 8.94 15.73 -5.12
C GLU A 107 7.52 16.17 -4.73
N ASP A 108 6.72 16.64 -5.70
CA ASP A 108 5.31 16.99 -5.47
C ASP A 108 4.52 15.76 -5.01
N PHE A 109 4.78 14.59 -5.60
CA PHE A 109 4.11 13.35 -5.21
C PHE A 109 4.48 12.91 -3.80
N VAL A 110 5.77 12.89 -3.45
CA VAL A 110 6.24 12.52 -2.10
C VAL A 110 5.60 13.44 -1.06
N LYS A 111 5.60 14.75 -1.32
CA LYS A 111 4.95 15.73 -0.45
C LYS A 111 3.46 15.45 -0.28
N ASP A 112 2.74 15.14 -1.37
CA ASP A 112 1.30 14.85 -1.30
C ASP A 112 1.02 13.56 -0.51
N VAL A 113 1.87 12.53 -0.60
CA VAL A 113 1.77 11.31 0.21
C VAL A 113 2.01 11.61 1.69
N GLU A 114 3.06 12.36 2.01
CA GLU A 114 3.38 12.76 3.39
C GLU A 114 2.29 13.65 4.00
N GLU A 115 1.72 14.57 3.22
CA GLU A 115 0.59 15.39 3.66
C GLU A 115 -0.64 14.53 3.92
N ALA A 116 -0.95 13.56 3.05
CA ALA A 116 -2.09 12.66 3.26
C ALA A 116 -1.94 11.79 4.52
N ARG A 117 -0.70 11.51 4.96
CA ARG A 117 -0.39 10.76 6.20
C ARG A 117 -0.54 11.58 7.49
N ARG A 118 -0.53 12.92 7.42
CA ARG A 118 -0.51 13.76 8.62
C ARG A 118 -1.82 13.65 9.41
N ASP A 119 -1.71 13.56 10.74
CA ASP A 119 -2.85 13.57 11.67
C ASP A 119 -3.89 14.64 11.30
N GLY A 120 -5.16 14.22 11.21
CA GLY A 120 -6.28 15.06 10.80
C GLY A 120 -6.61 15.02 9.30
N LEU A 121 -5.87 14.24 8.50
CA LEU A 121 -6.12 14.04 7.06
C LEU A 121 -6.48 12.59 6.69
N GLU A 122 -6.82 11.73 7.67
CA GLU A 122 -7.30 10.35 7.46
C GLU A 122 -8.43 10.28 6.42
N ALA A 123 -9.36 11.24 6.42
CA ALA A 123 -10.44 11.29 5.43
C ALA A 123 -9.94 11.46 3.97
N ARG A 124 -8.78 12.09 3.74
CA ARG A 124 -8.15 12.15 2.40
C ARG A 124 -7.58 10.79 2.03
N TRP A 125 -7.06 10.07 3.01
CA TRP A 125 -6.51 8.74 2.82
C TRP A 125 -7.61 7.71 2.53
N ASP A 126 -8.69 7.72 3.30
CA ASP A 126 -9.87 6.90 3.05
C ASP A 126 -10.47 7.18 1.67
N ALA A 127 -10.50 8.46 1.27
CA ALA A 127 -10.94 8.85 -0.08
C ALA A 127 -9.99 8.31 -1.17
N LEU A 128 -8.69 8.23 -0.91
CA LEU A 128 -7.72 7.62 -1.81
C LEU A 128 -7.98 6.11 -1.91
N GLU A 129 -8.12 5.42 -0.78
CA GLU A 129 -8.40 3.99 -0.74
C GLU A 129 -9.69 3.64 -1.49
N ALA A 130 -10.75 4.40 -1.26
CA ALA A 130 -12.03 4.23 -1.93
C ALA A 130 -11.97 4.50 -3.44
N ALA A 131 -11.14 5.45 -3.88
CA ALA A 131 -11.00 5.83 -5.28
C ALA A 131 -9.98 4.97 -6.06
N THR A 132 -9.09 4.27 -5.34
CA THR A 132 -7.93 3.59 -5.93
C THR A 132 -8.01 2.11 -5.61
N ALA A 133 -7.25 1.67 -4.62
CA ALA A 133 -7.36 0.42 -3.92
C ALA A 133 -6.41 0.50 -2.71
N VAL A 134 -6.74 -0.21 -1.64
CA VAL A 134 -5.93 -0.29 -0.41
C VAL A 134 -4.46 -0.60 -0.71
N TRP A 135 -4.17 -1.43 -1.72
CA TRP A 135 -2.79 -1.79 -2.07
C TRP A 135 -1.93 -0.64 -2.63
N PHE A 136 -2.53 0.37 -3.27
CA PHE A 136 -1.77 1.52 -3.78
C PHE A 136 -1.32 2.40 -2.61
N CYS A 137 -2.23 2.55 -1.65
CA CYS A 137 -1.98 3.16 -0.36
C CYS A 137 -0.85 2.40 0.37
N GLU A 138 -0.93 1.06 0.46
CA GLU A 138 0.13 0.17 0.98
C GLU A 138 1.50 0.45 0.36
N ALA A 139 1.57 0.53 -0.97
CA ALA A 139 2.81 0.82 -1.69
C ALA A 139 3.39 2.20 -1.34
N CYS A 140 2.54 3.22 -1.21
CA CYS A 140 2.97 4.57 -0.83
C CYS A 140 3.59 4.59 0.57
N TRP A 141 3.03 3.86 1.54
CA TRP A 141 3.62 3.80 2.88
C TRP A 141 4.86 2.94 2.94
N ALA A 142 4.87 1.80 2.25
CA ALA A 142 6.05 0.97 2.11
C ALA A 142 7.22 1.77 1.53
N ALA A 143 6.97 2.76 0.66
CA ALA A 143 8.03 3.64 0.17
C ALA A 143 8.59 4.57 1.27
N LEU A 144 7.74 5.09 2.16
CA LEU A 144 8.15 6.10 3.16
C LEU A 144 8.70 5.51 4.47
N ASP A 145 8.39 4.27 4.80
CA ASP A 145 8.64 3.71 6.12
C ASP A 145 9.10 2.24 6.03
N LEU A 146 10.28 1.96 6.55
CA LEU A 146 10.91 0.63 6.47
C LEU A 146 10.10 -0.45 7.22
N ALA A 147 9.44 -0.08 8.33
CA ALA A 147 8.63 -1.04 9.08
C ALA A 147 7.34 -1.37 8.30
N GLN A 148 6.72 -0.35 7.70
CA GLN A 148 5.57 -0.55 6.81
C GLN A 148 5.93 -1.34 5.56
N PHE A 149 7.12 -1.11 4.99
CA PHE A 149 7.65 -1.91 3.90
C PHE A 149 7.72 -3.39 4.26
N ALA A 150 8.35 -3.70 5.39
CA ALA A 150 8.54 -5.08 5.82
C ALA A 150 7.20 -5.79 6.08
N GLU A 151 6.27 -5.10 6.75
CA GLU A 151 4.93 -5.64 7.00
C GLU A 151 4.16 -5.89 5.69
N THR A 152 4.15 -4.90 4.80
CA THR A 152 3.47 -4.98 3.49
C THR A 152 4.02 -6.14 2.65
N MET A 153 5.35 -6.28 2.57
CA MET A 153 5.98 -7.34 1.78
C MET A 153 5.77 -8.73 2.39
N ARG A 154 5.80 -8.84 3.72
CA ARG A 154 5.48 -10.09 4.42
C ARG A 154 4.06 -10.54 4.15
N GLU A 155 3.08 -9.62 4.21
CA GLU A 155 1.70 -9.95 3.89
C GLU A 155 1.50 -10.34 2.42
N ALA A 156 2.17 -9.62 1.50
CA ALA A 156 2.14 -9.92 0.07
C ALA A 156 2.67 -11.33 -0.22
N ALA A 157 3.82 -11.69 0.36
CA ALA A 157 4.41 -13.03 0.24
C ALA A 157 3.46 -14.11 0.76
N GLN A 158 2.84 -13.88 1.93
CA GLN A 158 1.86 -14.81 2.49
C GLN A 158 0.62 -14.97 1.60
N ARG A 159 0.10 -13.88 1.02
CA ARG A 159 -1.04 -13.92 0.09
C ARG A 159 -0.69 -14.74 -1.16
N GLN A 160 0.44 -14.47 -1.79
CA GLN A 160 0.89 -15.17 -2.99
C GLN A 160 1.05 -16.68 -2.73
N ARG A 161 1.62 -17.05 -1.58
CA ARG A 161 1.74 -18.45 -1.17
C ARG A 161 0.39 -19.15 -1.00
N ARG A 162 -0.58 -18.52 -0.33
CA ARG A 162 -1.94 -19.05 -0.17
C ARG A 162 -2.62 -19.29 -1.52
N VAL A 163 -2.43 -18.38 -2.47
CA VAL A 163 -2.96 -18.51 -3.84
C VAL A 163 -2.32 -19.70 -4.56
N LEU A 164 -1.00 -19.85 -4.47
CA LEU A 164 -0.27 -20.99 -5.06
C LEU A 164 -0.71 -22.33 -4.46
N ASP A 165 -0.87 -22.39 -3.13
CA ASP A 165 -1.30 -23.61 -2.44
C ASP A 165 -2.74 -23.98 -2.79
N ARG A 166 -3.65 -23.00 -2.88
CA ARG A 166 -5.03 -23.22 -3.37
C ARG A 166 -5.03 -23.75 -4.80
N LYS A 167 -4.21 -23.19 -5.69
CA LYS A 167 -4.05 -23.68 -7.08
C LYS A 167 -3.52 -25.12 -7.13
N ARG A 168 -2.54 -25.46 -6.27
CA ARG A 168 -2.00 -26.82 -6.15
C ARG A 168 -3.06 -27.81 -5.65
N ALA A 169 -3.78 -27.46 -4.59
CA ALA A 169 -4.86 -28.28 -4.04
C ALA A 169 -5.96 -28.56 -5.09
N PHE A 170 -6.38 -27.54 -5.84
CA PHE A 170 -7.38 -27.70 -6.90
C PHE A 170 -6.90 -28.65 -8.02
N ARG A 171 -5.62 -28.57 -8.43
CA ARG A 171 -5.05 -29.50 -9.41
C ARG A 171 -5.02 -30.94 -8.90
N LEU A 172 -4.71 -31.16 -7.62
CA LEU A 172 -4.72 -32.48 -7.00
C LEU A 172 -6.12 -33.08 -6.95
N LEU A 173 -7.12 -32.30 -6.54
CA LEU A 173 -8.54 -32.72 -6.54
C LEU A 173 -9.02 -33.11 -7.96
N ARG A 174 -8.65 -32.33 -8.98
CA ARG A 174 -9.03 -32.63 -10.38
C ARG A 174 -8.34 -33.89 -10.94
N ARG A 175 -7.16 -34.26 -10.41
CA ARG A 175 -6.44 -35.47 -10.81
C ARG A 175 -6.92 -36.72 -10.08
N GLY A 176 -7.39 -36.59 -8.84
CA GLY A 176 -7.96 -37.69 -8.05
C GLY A 176 -9.42 -38.04 -8.39
N ALA A 177 -10.10 -37.24 -9.21
CA ALA A 177 -11.46 -37.46 -9.67
C ALA A 177 -11.56 -38.23 -11.01
N LYS A 178 -10.50 -38.97 -11.40
CA LYS A 178 -10.45 -39.84 -12.58
C LYS A 178 -10.31 -41.30 -12.20
#